data_AF-A0A9E1MY62-F1
#
_entry.id   AF-A0A9E1MY62-F1
#
_cell.length_a   1.000
_cell.length_b   1.000
_cell.length_c   1.000
_cell.angle_alpha   90.00
_cell.angle_beta   90.00
_cell.angle_gamma   90.00
#
_symmetry.space_group_name_H-M   'P 1'
#
loop_
_entity.id
_entity.type
_entity.pdbx_description
1 polymer ?
#
loop_
_entity_poly.entity_id
_entity_poly.type
_entity_poly.pdbx_seq_one_letter_code
_entity_poly.pdbx_strand_id
1 'polypeptide(L)'
;MGTVVEYLKGDQLVLRMVKSQDGKKLSLTDSRGRSTTLAENKVLFTHSADSTEKLAGELATLADEVDVALLWETVIDDGGAAMLASELAQVYFEEDSVASCSAVFRAALADRLYFRHRRKRFAPRSPTEVDQLRAQREAQDRAARELSALKASLEAGDLDNTLARRLEDHLRGTDDKMLSRALGECHADPSNAAFNLLLSSGRLSNTMTLEEIQADLHVEHPPKVVEHASLCTVTTSHEALPAAFSIDDEDTQEVDDVLTVHQEDGLLRVDIDIADLTGMIMVGDPVDLEARRRAKTVYLPTRNYYMLPGNIGCDQGSLLVGQRRPALRTSVWIDEEGHVQNYEHKQVTIEVQRRLSYTMADHLIASDEEDETSQALRLLAQATDGLAAHRRERGALFIHRREWRLSVCAETGEISVHQLPTDSP
;
A
#
# COMPACT_ATOMS: atom_id res chain seq x y z
N MET A 1 58.76 31.90 -21.30
CA MET A 1 57.31 32.05 -21.47
C MET A 1 56.84 31.35 -22.74
N GLY A 2 56.01 30.33 -22.58
CA GLY A 2 55.34 29.64 -23.70
C GLY A 2 53.91 30.14 -23.89
N THR A 3 53.35 29.89 -25.06
CA THR A 3 51.94 30.19 -25.35
C THR A 3 51.05 29.07 -24.82
N VAL A 4 50.13 29.40 -23.91
CA VAL A 4 49.12 28.48 -23.37
C VAL A 4 47.75 28.90 -23.89
N VAL A 5 46.99 27.97 -24.45
CA VAL A 5 45.61 28.22 -24.90
C VAL A 5 44.61 27.55 -23.98
N GLU A 6 43.49 28.23 -23.79
CA GLU A 6 42.32 27.75 -23.07
C GLU A 6 41.16 27.49 -24.03
N TYR A 7 40.48 26.37 -23.86
CA TYR A 7 39.30 26.02 -24.66
C TYR A 7 38.34 25.12 -23.88
N LEU A 8 37.09 25.03 -24.35
CA LEU A 8 36.09 24.12 -23.79
C LEU A 8 36.17 22.73 -24.43
N LYS A 9 36.21 21.71 -23.57
CA LYS A 9 36.01 20.31 -23.93
C LYS A 9 34.76 19.80 -23.21
N GLY A 10 33.61 19.85 -23.89
CA GLY A 10 32.31 19.70 -23.23
C GLY A 10 32.03 20.92 -22.37
N ASP A 11 31.70 20.70 -21.09
CA ASP A 11 31.48 21.75 -20.09
C ASP A 11 32.73 22.05 -19.22
N GLN A 12 33.88 21.48 -19.55
CA GLN A 12 35.13 21.68 -18.81
C GLN A 12 36.12 22.56 -19.57
N LEU A 13 36.75 23.49 -18.86
CA LEU A 13 37.83 24.32 -19.37
C LEU A 13 39.17 23.58 -19.28
N VAL A 14 39.92 23.62 -20.38
CA VAL A 14 41.18 22.89 -20.52
C VAL A 14 42.28 23.85 -20.96
N LEU A 15 43.38 23.85 -20.21
CA LEU A 15 44.62 24.55 -20.55
C LEU A 15 45.62 23.60 -21.22
N ARG A 16 46.25 24.08 -22.29
CA ARG A 16 47.31 23.35 -23.01
C ARG A 16 48.37 24.28 -23.57
N MET A 17 49.64 23.84 -23.57
CA MET A 17 50.72 24.56 -24.24
C MET A 17 50.67 24.35 -25.77
N VAL A 18 50.91 25.40 -26.52
CA VAL A 18 51.05 25.35 -27.98
C VAL A 18 52.45 24.86 -28.35
N LYS A 19 52.53 23.77 -29.12
CA LYS A 19 53.77 23.18 -29.62
C LYS A 19 54.13 23.67 -31.03
N SER A 20 53.13 23.78 -31.90
CA SER A 20 53.26 24.29 -33.27
C SER A 20 51.91 24.74 -33.82
N GLN A 21 51.94 25.57 -34.87
CA GLN A 21 50.76 26.03 -35.59
C GLN A 21 50.92 25.69 -37.08
N ASP A 22 49.92 25.04 -37.65
CA ASP A 22 49.82 24.72 -39.08
C ASP A 22 48.52 25.29 -39.63
N GLY A 23 48.62 26.43 -40.34
CA GLY A 23 47.48 27.23 -40.77
C GLY A 23 46.56 27.60 -39.60
N LYS A 24 45.30 27.18 -39.66
CA LYS A 24 44.26 27.42 -38.64
C LYS A 24 44.16 26.30 -37.59
N LYS A 25 45.13 25.38 -37.53
CA LYS A 25 45.18 24.28 -36.56
C LYS A 25 46.39 24.41 -35.64
N LEU A 26 46.14 24.31 -34.34
CA LEU A 26 47.16 24.35 -33.28
C LEU A 26 47.44 22.92 -32.80
N SER A 27 48.72 22.54 -32.72
CA SER A 27 49.17 21.34 -32.03
C SER A 27 49.45 21.66 -30.58
N LEU A 28 48.71 21.04 -29.67
CA LEU A 28 48.69 21.33 -28.24
C LEU A 28 49.28 20.17 -27.44
N THR A 29 50.01 20.44 -26.37
CA THR A 29 50.59 19.39 -25.50
C THR A 29 50.07 19.52 -24.07
N ASP A 30 49.77 18.39 -23.42
CA ASP A 30 49.47 18.34 -21.97
C ASP A 30 50.75 18.26 -21.11
N SER A 31 50.62 18.37 -19.78
CA SER A 31 51.76 18.26 -18.86
C SER A 31 52.42 16.87 -18.86
N ARG A 32 51.81 15.87 -19.51
CA ARG A 32 52.33 14.49 -19.69
C ARG A 32 52.88 14.24 -21.10
N GLY A 33 53.04 15.27 -21.93
CA GLY A 33 53.60 15.17 -23.28
C GLY A 33 52.64 14.67 -24.37
N ARG A 34 51.36 14.44 -24.06
CA ARG A 34 50.35 13.98 -25.04
C ARG A 34 49.91 15.14 -25.92
N SER A 35 49.95 14.92 -27.23
CA SER A 35 49.61 15.94 -28.23
C SER A 35 48.16 15.82 -28.68
N THR A 36 47.49 16.97 -28.88
CA THR A 36 46.11 17.08 -29.37
C THR A 36 46.01 18.23 -30.37
N THR A 37 45.18 18.12 -31.40
CA THR A 37 45.00 19.22 -32.37
C THR A 37 43.71 20.00 -32.07
N LEU A 38 43.77 21.32 -32.12
CA LEU A 38 42.61 22.21 -31.93
C LEU A 38 42.53 23.21 -33.09
N ALA A 39 41.32 23.45 -33.61
CA ALA A 39 41.10 24.54 -34.55
C ALA A 39 41.17 25.88 -33.82
N GLU A 40 41.87 26.87 -34.38
CA GLU A 40 42.13 28.18 -33.77
C GLU A 40 40.83 28.90 -33.35
N ASN A 41 39.75 28.76 -34.11
CA ASN A 41 38.45 29.35 -33.79
C ASN A 41 37.78 28.78 -32.51
N LYS A 42 38.26 27.65 -31.99
CA LYS A 42 37.80 27.05 -30.73
C LYS A 42 38.57 27.53 -29.50
N VAL A 43 39.66 28.29 -29.69
CA VAL A 43 40.38 28.92 -28.57
C VAL A 43 39.49 29.99 -27.96
N LEU A 44 39.39 29.97 -26.62
CA LEU A 44 38.71 30.99 -25.83
C LEU A 44 39.68 32.09 -25.43
N PHE A 45 40.80 31.72 -24.81
CA PHE A 45 41.80 32.64 -24.28
C PHE A 45 43.22 32.14 -24.59
N THR A 46 44.16 33.07 -24.74
CA THR A 46 45.58 32.78 -25.02
C THR A 46 46.44 33.48 -23.97
N HIS A 47 47.09 32.71 -23.11
CA HIS A 47 47.93 33.19 -22.01
C HIS A 47 49.41 33.01 -22.34
N SER A 48 50.25 33.83 -21.70
CA SER A 48 51.70 33.65 -21.67
C SER A 48 52.09 33.07 -20.32
N ALA A 49 52.53 31.81 -20.28
CA ALA A 49 52.90 31.13 -19.03
C ALA A 49 53.97 30.07 -19.24
N ASP A 50 54.76 29.80 -18.20
CA ASP A 50 55.78 28.74 -18.21
C ASP A 50 55.24 27.38 -17.76
N SER A 51 54.12 27.36 -17.03
CA SER A 51 53.48 26.13 -16.55
C SER A 51 51.96 26.24 -16.61
N THR A 52 51.30 25.23 -17.19
CA THR A 52 49.84 25.15 -17.22
C THR A 52 49.23 24.88 -15.85
N GLU A 53 49.95 24.19 -14.95
CA GLU A 53 49.47 23.86 -13.61
C GLU A 53 49.48 25.09 -12.71
N LYS A 54 50.57 25.88 -12.77
CA LYS A 54 50.66 27.14 -12.04
C LYS A 54 49.59 28.13 -12.52
N LEU A 55 49.44 28.29 -13.83
CA LEU A 55 48.41 29.14 -14.43
C LEU A 55 47.00 28.68 -14.05
N ALA A 56 46.74 27.36 -14.03
CA ALA A 56 45.45 26.84 -13.60
C ALA A 56 45.10 27.23 -12.16
N GLY A 57 46.08 27.19 -11.25
CA GLY A 57 45.92 27.62 -9.86
C GLY A 57 45.66 29.12 -9.76
N GLU A 58 46.45 29.95 -10.44
CA GLU A 58 46.27 31.42 -10.45
C GLU A 58 44.88 31.83 -10.99
N LEU A 59 44.43 31.21 -12.08
CA LEU A 59 43.11 31.47 -12.66
C LEU A 59 41.96 30.92 -11.80
N ALA A 60 42.18 29.86 -11.03
CA ALA A 60 41.20 29.35 -10.09
C ALA A 60 41.03 30.30 -8.90
N THR A 61 42.13 30.77 -8.31
CA THR A 61 42.09 31.79 -7.24
C THR A 61 41.37 33.05 -7.71
N LEU A 62 41.70 33.54 -8.91
CA LEU A 62 41.05 34.73 -9.46
C LEU A 62 39.56 34.49 -9.78
N ALA A 63 39.18 33.27 -10.17
CA ALA A 63 37.77 32.93 -10.38
C ALA A 63 36.97 32.84 -9.07
N ASP A 64 37.60 32.38 -7.97
CA ASP A 64 36.97 32.31 -6.64
C ASP A 64 36.68 33.71 -6.06
N GLU A 65 37.40 34.74 -6.53
CA GLU A 65 37.15 36.15 -6.17
C GLU A 65 35.94 36.76 -6.89
N VAL A 66 35.38 36.10 -7.91
CA VAL A 66 34.26 36.61 -8.69
C VAL A 66 32.93 36.30 -8.01
N ASP A 67 32.28 37.33 -7.46
CA ASP A 67 30.88 37.29 -7.03
C ASP A 67 29.97 37.33 -8.25
N VAL A 68 29.55 36.15 -8.69
CA VAL A 68 28.68 35.98 -9.86
C VAL A 68 27.29 36.61 -9.65
N ALA A 69 26.82 36.72 -8.41
CA ALA A 69 25.54 37.34 -8.10
C ALA A 69 25.62 38.86 -8.29
N LEU A 70 26.66 39.49 -7.72
CA LEU A 70 26.91 40.91 -7.91
C LEU A 70 27.13 41.26 -9.39
N LEU A 71 27.95 40.47 -10.09
CA LEU A 71 28.15 40.65 -11.54
C LEU A 71 26.83 40.56 -12.32
N TRP A 72 25.95 39.63 -11.95
CA TRP A 72 24.66 39.48 -12.59
C TRP A 72 23.72 40.67 -12.33
N GLU A 73 23.67 41.18 -11.10
CA GLU A 73 22.89 42.37 -10.74
C GLU A 73 23.31 43.57 -11.59
N THR A 74 24.63 43.84 -11.66
CA THR A 74 25.18 44.94 -12.47
C THR A 74 24.81 44.80 -13.95
N VAL A 75 24.92 43.59 -14.52
CA VAL A 75 24.59 43.35 -15.93
C VAL A 75 23.09 43.48 -16.20
N ILE A 76 22.24 43.12 -15.24
CA ILE A 76 20.78 43.31 -15.34
C ILE A 76 20.41 44.79 -15.29
N ASP A 77 21.00 45.56 -14.37
CA ASP A 77 20.78 47.00 -14.25
C ASP A 77 21.23 47.76 -15.51
N ASP A 78 22.28 47.27 -16.18
CA ASP A 78 22.78 47.79 -17.47
C ASP A 78 22.01 47.27 -18.70
N GLY A 79 20.78 46.75 -18.52
CA GLY A 79 19.86 46.42 -19.60
C GLY A 79 19.90 44.94 -20.06
N GLY A 80 20.67 44.08 -19.40
CA GLY A 80 20.55 42.62 -19.50
C GLY A 80 21.01 42.02 -20.83
N ALA A 81 21.90 42.69 -21.57
CA ALA A 81 22.42 42.20 -22.84
C ALA A 81 23.37 40.99 -22.65
N ALA A 82 23.38 40.07 -23.61
CA ALA A 82 24.31 38.95 -23.57
C ALA A 82 25.75 39.42 -23.85
N MET A 83 26.66 39.21 -22.91
CA MET A 83 28.02 39.74 -22.94
C MET A 83 29.08 38.66 -23.20
N LEU A 84 30.21 39.05 -23.80
CA LEU A 84 31.45 38.29 -23.85
C LEU A 84 32.14 38.32 -22.48
N ALA A 85 33.04 37.36 -22.23
CA ALA A 85 33.80 37.35 -20.99
C ALA A 85 34.70 38.58 -20.79
N SER A 86 35.16 39.21 -21.88
CA SER A 86 35.90 40.48 -21.80
C SER A 86 35.02 41.63 -21.33
N GLU A 87 33.77 41.67 -21.77
CA GLU A 87 32.80 42.69 -21.34
C GLU A 87 32.42 42.47 -19.88
N LEU A 88 32.21 41.21 -19.46
CA LEU A 88 31.95 40.90 -18.05
C LEU A 88 33.17 41.15 -17.15
N ALA A 89 34.39 40.89 -17.62
CA ALA A 89 35.61 41.23 -16.89
C ALA A 89 35.75 42.74 -16.71
N GLN A 90 35.46 43.52 -17.75
CA GLN A 90 35.45 44.98 -17.65
C GLN A 90 34.39 45.49 -16.65
N VAL A 91 33.23 44.83 -16.55
CA VAL A 91 32.20 45.17 -15.57
C VAL A 91 32.62 44.83 -14.13
N TYR A 92 33.28 43.69 -13.92
CA TYR A 92 33.62 43.19 -12.58
C TYR A 92 34.97 43.70 -12.04
N PHE A 93 36.03 43.58 -12.84
CA PHE A 93 37.41 43.91 -12.46
C PHE A 93 37.85 45.30 -12.92
N GLU A 94 37.00 46.03 -13.66
CA GLU A 94 37.37 47.29 -14.34
C GLU A 94 38.53 47.12 -15.35
N GLU A 95 38.83 45.89 -15.76
CA GLU A 95 39.84 45.54 -16.75
C GLU A 95 39.42 44.34 -17.62
N ASP A 96 40.00 44.22 -18.81
CA ASP A 96 39.74 43.13 -19.76
C ASP A 96 40.97 42.24 -19.99
N SER A 97 41.84 42.13 -18.98
CA SER A 97 43.02 41.28 -19.05
C SER A 97 42.62 39.82 -19.34
N VAL A 98 43.46 39.07 -20.05
CA VAL A 98 43.15 37.68 -20.43
C VAL A 98 42.90 36.80 -19.20
N ALA A 99 43.59 37.08 -18.09
CA ALA A 99 43.39 36.40 -16.83
C ALA A 99 42.01 36.70 -16.23
N SER A 100 41.61 37.98 -16.17
CA SER A 100 40.31 38.41 -15.67
C SER A 100 39.15 37.92 -16.53
N CYS A 101 39.31 37.93 -17.86
CA CYS A 101 38.36 37.31 -18.79
C CYS A 101 38.18 35.81 -18.52
N SER A 102 39.27 35.08 -18.32
CA SER A 102 39.24 33.65 -18.01
C SER A 102 38.60 33.38 -16.64
N ALA A 103 38.91 34.19 -15.62
CA ALA A 103 38.35 34.08 -14.28
C ALA A 103 36.82 34.26 -14.28
N VAL A 104 36.30 35.33 -14.89
CA VAL A 104 34.84 35.54 -14.98
C VAL A 104 34.16 34.43 -15.80
N PHE A 105 34.78 33.99 -16.90
CA PHE A 105 34.27 32.88 -17.69
C PHE A 105 34.16 31.60 -16.86
N ARG A 106 35.17 31.29 -16.02
CA ARG A 106 35.21 30.14 -15.12
C ARG A 106 34.10 30.21 -14.08
N ALA A 107 33.99 31.34 -13.37
CA ALA A 107 33.01 31.55 -12.32
C ALA A 107 31.56 31.45 -12.85
N ALA A 108 31.25 32.16 -13.95
CA ALA A 108 29.92 32.15 -14.55
C ALA A 108 29.55 30.79 -15.20
N LEU A 109 30.53 30.00 -15.63
CA LEU A 109 30.28 28.64 -16.13
C LEU A 109 30.03 27.65 -14.98
N ALA A 110 30.67 27.85 -13.83
CA ALA A 110 30.55 27.03 -12.63
C ALA A 110 29.18 27.22 -11.94
N ASP A 111 28.72 28.46 -11.75
CA ASP A 111 27.37 28.73 -11.25
C ASP A 111 26.41 29.21 -12.35
N ARG A 112 25.67 28.27 -12.91
CA ARG A 112 24.66 28.50 -13.96
C ARG A 112 23.34 29.11 -13.46
N LEU A 113 23.28 29.49 -12.18
CA LEU A 113 22.09 30.11 -11.58
C LEU A 113 21.77 31.45 -12.24
N TYR A 114 22.80 32.25 -12.52
CA TYR A 114 22.65 33.64 -12.95
C TYR A 114 22.80 33.82 -14.46
N PHE A 115 23.67 33.04 -15.11
CA PHE A 115 23.95 33.19 -16.55
C PHE A 115 23.65 31.92 -17.35
N ARG A 116 23.19 32.12 -18.60
CA ARG A 116 23.14 31.08 -19.64
C ARG A 116 24.34 31.23 -20.55
N HIS A 117 25.19 30.21 -20.60
CA HIS A 117 26.31 30.18 -21.53
C HIS A 117 25.86 29.67 -22.92
N ARG A 118 26.11 30.46 -23.97
CA ARG A 118 25.97 30.04 -25.38
C ARG A 118 27.18 30.50 -26.19
N ARG A 119 27.95 29.53 -26.71
CA ARG A 119 29.18 29.73 -27.51
C ARG A 119 30.30 30.42 -26.73
N LYS A 120 30.36 31.76 -26.79
CA LYS A 120 31.35 32.61 -26.12
C LYS A 120 30.69 33.74 -25.31
N ARG A 121 29.36 33.71 -25.21
CA ARG A 121 28.56 34.75 -24.56
C ARG A 121 27.79 34.18 -23.38
N PHE A 122 27.61 35.01 -22.36
CA PHE A 122 26.77 34.77 -21.21
C PHE A 122 25.58 35.72 -21.28
N ALA A 123 24.38 35.15 -21.35
CA ALA A 123 23.15 35.91 -21.24
C ALA A 123 22.69 35.88 -19.78
N PRO A 124 22.47 37.03 -19.11
CA PRO A 124 21.93 37.03 -17.76
C PRO A 124 20.50 36.45 -17.79
N ARG A 125 20.15 35.71 -16.75
CA ARG A 125 18.78 35.23 -16.52
C ARG A 125 17.95 36.36 -15.92
N SER A 126 16.66 36.38 -16.18
CA SER A 126 15.79 37.37 -15.52
C SER A 126 15.72 37.12 -14.01
N PRO A 127 15.43 38.15 -13.18
CA PRO A 127 15.23 37.96 -11.74
C PRO A 127 14.21 36.86 -11.43
N THR A 128 13.09 36.81 -12.17
CA THR A 128 12.07 35.77 -12.03
C THR A 128 12.60 34.36 -12.32
N GLU A 129 13.51 34.20 -13.27
CA GLU A 129 14.12 32.90 -13.57
C GLU A 129 15.13 32.49 -12.49
N VAL A 130 15.89 33.44 -11.95
CA VAL A 130 16.82 33.21 -10.83
C VAL A 130 16.05 32.78 -9.59
N ASP A 131 14.96 33.48 -9.25
CA ASP A 131 14.12 33.14 -8.09
C ASP A 131 13.48 31.75 -8.23
N GLN A 132 12.98 31.40 -9.42
CA GLN A 132 12.46 30.04 -9.69
C GLN A 132 13.53 28.97 -9.51
N LEU A 133 14.75 29.20 -10.00
CA LEU A 133 15.85 28.25 -9.87
C LEU A 133 16.35 28.14 -8.41
N ARG A 134 16.38 29.24 -7.66
CA ARG A 134 16.67 29.24 -6.22
C ARG A 134 15.64 28.41 -5.46
N ALA A 135 14.35 28.70 -5.67
CA ALA A 135 13.26 27.95 -5.04
C ALA A 135 13.30 26.45 -5.41
N GLN A 136 13.65 26.12 -6.65
CA GLN A 136 13.82 24.74 -7.10
C GLN A 136 14.99 24.04 -6.39
N ARG A 137 16.18 24.68 -6.33
CA ARG A 137 17.35 24.15 -5.61
C ARG A 137 17.04 23.94 -4.13
N GLU A 138 16.43 24.91 -3.48
CA GLU A 138 16.02 24.79 -2.08
C GLU A 138 15.01 23.67 -1.85
N ALA A 139 14.02 23.50 -2.74
CA ALA A 139 13.06 22.42 -2.67
C ALA A 139 13.73 21.04 -2.85
N GLN A 140 14.70 20.94 -3.77
CA GLN A 140 15.51 19.74 -3.96
C GLN A 140 16.35 19.43 -2.72
N ASP A 141 16.99 20.44 -2.13
CA ASP A 141 17.80 20.29 -0.93
C ASP A 141 16.95 19.91 0.29
N ARG A 142 15.74 20.46 0.42
CA ARG A 142 14.77 20.06 1.44
C ARG A 142 14.34 18.62 1.25
N ALA A 143 13.92 18.23 0.04
CA ALA A 143 13.50 16.86 -0.26
C ALA A 143 14.64 15.84 -0.05
N ALA A 144 15.88 16.20 -0.40
CA ALA A 144 17.06 15.36 -0.16
C ALA A 144 17.34 15.20 1.34
N ARG A 145 17.21 16.27 2.13
CA ARG A 145 17.33 16.21 3.60
C ARG A 145 16.23 15.36 4.23
N GLU A 146 14.99 15.53 3.80
CA GLU A 146 13.85 14.74 4.27
C GLU A 146 14.01 13.25 3.94
N LEU A 147 14.42 12.94 2.70
CA LEU A 147 14.72 11.56 2.29
C LEU A 147 15.85 10.97 3.14
N SER A 148 16.93 11.72 3.36
CA SER A 148 18.05 11.26 4.19
C SER A 148 17.64 11.03 5.63
N ALA A 149 16.81 11.90 6.22
CA ALA A 149 16.31 11.74 7.58
C ALA A 149 15.39 10.51 7.68
N LEU A 150 14.50 10.32 6.71
CA LEU A 150 13.60 9.17 6.66
C LEU A 150 14.38 7.84 6.58
N LYS A 151 15.39 7.77 5.72
CA LYS A 151 16.28 6.60 5.61
C LYS A 151 16.98 6.29 6.94
N ALA A 152 17.49 7.32 7.62
CA ALA A 152 18.13 7.16 8.92
C ALA A 152 17.16 6.61 9.99
N SER A 153 15.90 7.08 10.02
CA SER A 153 14.88 6.53 10.92
C SER A 153 14.54 5.07 10.63
N LEU A 154 14.40 4.71 9.33
CA LEU A 154 14.13 3.33 8.91
C LEU A 154 15.28 2.38 9.28
N GLU A 155 16.53 2.79 9.03
CA GLU A 155 17.72 2.00 9.36
C GLU A 155 17.93 1.85 10.87
N ALA A 156 17.59 2.88 11.66
CA ALA A 156 17.66 2.84 13.11
C ALA A 156 16.52 2.04 13.77
N GLY A 157 15.44 1.76 13.04
CA GLY A 157 14.21 1.19 13.61
C GLY A 157 13.46 2.11 14.56
N ASP A 158 13.77 3.41 14.53
CA ASP A 158 13.12 4.43 15.37
C ASP A 158 11.83 4.90 14.68
N LEU A 159 10.73 4.21 14.99
CA LEU A 159 9.41 4.50 14.43
C LEU A 159 8.59 5.36 15.39
N ASP A 160 8.52 6.65 15.09
CA ASP A 160 7.49 7.49 15.70
C ASP A 160 6.09 7.08 15.21
N ASN A 161 5.04 7.54 15.90
CA ASN A 161 3.66 7.22 15.52
C ASN A 161 3.32 7.65 14.08
N THR A 162 3.96 8.70 13.58
CA THR A 162 3.73 9.21 12.22
C THR A 162 4.29 8.24 11.18
N LEU A 163 5.54 7.83 11.33
CA LEU A 163 6.21 6.91 10.43
C LEU A 163 5.61 5.52 10.50
N ALA A 164 5.28 5.03 11.70
CA ALA A 164 4.57 3.75 11.86
C ALA A 164 3.26 3.73 11.05
N ARG A 165 2.43 4.77 11.17
CA ARG A 165 1.19 4.87 10.38
C ARG A 165 1.46 4.93 8.88
N ARG A 166 2.47 5.69 8.44
CA ARG A 166 2.84 5.74 7.01
C ARG A 166 3.30 4.38 6.48
N LEU A 167 4.00 3.59 7.28
CA LEU A 167 4.40 2.22 6.92
C LEU A 167 3.18 1.30 6.82
N GLU A 168 2.24 1.36 7.78
CA GLU A 168 1.00 0.59 7.71
C GLU A 168 0.18 0.97 6.45
N ASP A 169 0.02 2.26 6.18
CA ASP A 169 -0.70 2.76 5.00
C ASP A 169 -0.01 2.35 3.69
N HIS A 170 1.33 2.34 3.67
CA HIS A 170 2.12 1.85 2.55
C HIS A 170 1.87 0.36 2.29
N LEU A 171 1.85 -0.47 3.35
CA LEU A 171 1.53 -1.89 3.23
C LEU A 171 0.10 -2.13 2.74
N ARG A 172 -0.85 -1.27 3.10
CA ARG A 172 -2.24 -1.28 2.59
C ARG A 172 -2.38 -0.74 1.15
N GLY A 173 -1.28 -0.36 0.49
CA GLY A 173 -1.27 0.11 -0.89
C GLY A 173 -1.47 1.61 -1.08
N THR A 174 -1.35 2.41 -0.01
CA THR A 174 -1.39 3.88 -0.10
C THR A 174 -0.10 4.42 -0.72
N ASP A 175 -0.23 5.34 -1.70
CA ASP A 175 0.92 5.94 -2.38
C ASP A 175 1.61 7.00 -1.51
N ASP A 176 2.73 6.62 -0.90
CA ASP A 176 3.72 7.53 -0.32
C ASP A 176 5.03 7.42 -1.10
N LYS A 177 5.22 8.32 -2.08
CA LYS A 177 6.38 8.30 -2.98
C LYS A 177 7.72 8.45 -2.25
N MET A 178 7.75 9.25 -1.18
CA MET A 178 9.00 9.50 -0.45
C MET A 178 9.37 8.28 0.40
N LEU A 179 8.40 7.68 1.08
CA LEU A 179 8.61 6.45 1.84
C LEU A 179 8.95 5.28 0.93
N SER A 180 8.23 5.11 -0.18
CA SER A 180 8.51 4.06 -1.17
C SER A 180 9.93 4.17 -1.71
N ARG A 181 10.38 5.40 -2.01
CA ARG A 181 11.76 5.66 -2.42
C ARG A 181 12.76 5.34 -1.31
N ALA A 182 12.50 5.77 -0.08
CA ALA A 182 13.39 5.51 1.05
C ALA A 182 13.56 4.01 1.31
N LEU A 183 12.45 3.26 1.37
CA LEU A 183 12.45 1.81 1.55
C LEU A 183 13.18 1.10 0.39
N GLY A 184 12.91 1.49 -0.86
CA GLY A 184 13.55 0.89 -2.03
C GLY A 184 15.05 1.20 -2.16
N GLU A 185 15.53 2.31 -1.58
CA GLU A 185 16.97 2.59 -1.52
C GLU A 185 17.68 1.88 -0.35
N CYS A 186 16.96 1.53 0.72
CA CYS A 186 17.53 0.85 1.90
C CYS A 186 17.41 -0.69 1.83
N HIS A 187 16.39 -1.22 1.15
CA HIS A 187 16.05 -2.64 1.19
C HIS A 187 15.68 -3.20 -0.19
N ALA A 188 16.06 -4.46 -0.45
CA ALA A 188 15.71 -5.16 -1.68
C ALA A 188 14.21 -5.51 -1.77
N ASP A 189 13.56 -5.73 -0.62
CA ASP A 189 12.12 -5.98 -0.50
C ASP A 189 11.49 -4.94 0.43
N PRO A 190 10.95 -3.83 -0.13
CA PRO A 190 10.35 -2.74 0.63
C PRO A 190 9.19 -3.18 1.53
N SER A 191 8.34 -4.09 1.05
CA SER A 191 7.15 -4.53 1.78
C SER A 191 7.54 -5.37 2.99
N ASN A 192 8.41 -6.36 2.81
CA ASN A 192 8.90 -7.15 3.94
C ASN A 192 9.74 -6.29 4.92
N ALA A 193 10.50 -5.31 4.43
CA ALA A 193 11.22 -4.40 5.31
C ALA A 193 10.26 -3.56 6.18
N ALA A 194 9.25 -2.94 5.58
CA ALA A 194 8.24 -2.17 6.30
C ALA A 194 7.50 -3.02 7.34
N PHE A 195 7.10 -4.24 6.96
CA PHE A 195 6.45 -5.20 7.85
C PHE A 195 7.34 -5.60 9.04
N ASN A 196 8.60 -5.96 8.79
CA ASN A 196 9.54 -6.33 9.84
C ASN A 196 9.85 -5.17 10.80
N LEU A 197 9.95 -3.94 10.29
CA LEU A 197 10.12 -2.74 11.11
C LEU A 197 8.92 -2.57 12.06
N LEU A 198 7.70 -2.67 11.54
CA LEU A 198 6.48 -2.59 12.35
C LEU A 198 6.37 -3.73 13.38
N LEU A 199 6.76 -4.96 13.04
CA LEU A 199 6.87 -6.06 14.00
C LEU A 199 7.89 -5.77 15.11
N SER A 200 9.11 -5.36 14.75
CA SER A 200 10.19 -5.10 15.71
C SER A 200 9.91 -3.95 16.66
N SER A 201 9.10 -2.98 16.23
CA SER A 201 8.67 -1.84 17.07
C SER A 201 7.54 -2.21 18.05
N GLY A 202 6.97 -3.42 17.95
CA GLY A 202 5.79 -3.83 18.70
C GLY A 202 4.49 -3.16 18.24
N ARG A 203 4.51 -2.45 17.10
CA ARG A 203 3.32 -1.85 16.50
C ARG A 203 2.36 -2.91 15.97
N LEU A 204 2.91 -4.00 15.44
CA LEU A 204 2.17 -5.17 15.00
C LEU A 204 2.39 -6.33 15.96
N SER A 205 1.37 -7.17 16.09
CA SER A 205 1.51 -8.46 16.78
C SER A 205 2.46 -9.36 16.01
N ASN A 206 3.32 -10.10 16.73
CA ASN A 206 4.18 -11.15 16.17
C ASN A 206 3.40 -12.33 15.55
N THR A 207 2.08 -12.33 15.70
CA THR A 207 1.19 -13.33 15.12
C THR A 207 0.55 -12.90 13.80
N MET A 208 0.73 -11.63 13.37
CA MET A 208 0.21 -11.16 12.07
C MET A 208 1.12 -11.56 10.92
N THR A 209 0.55 -11.72 9.73
CA THR A 209 1.28 -11.87 8.47
C THR A 209 1.20 -10.60 7.61
N LEU A 210 2.09 -10.51 6.62
CA LEU A 210 2.10 -9.41 5.67
C LEU A 210 0.79 -9.34 4.88
N GLU A 211 0.27 -10.49 4.44
CA GLU A 211 -0.96 -10.60 3.66
C GLU A 211 -2.18 -10.12 4.45
N GLU A 212 -2.22 -10.39 5.77
CA GLU A 212 -3.30 -9.94 6.65
C GLU A 212 -3.36 -8.41 6.71
N ILE A 213 -2.20 -7.74 6.79
CA ILE A 213 -2.13 -6.27 6.80
C ILE A 213 -2.45 -5.69 5.44
N GLN A 214 -1.94 -6.29 4.37
CA GLN A 214 -2.25 -5.88 3.00
C GLN A 214 -3.75 -5.98 2.69
N ALA A 215 -4.42 -6.97 3.28
CA ALA A 215 -5.86 -7.15 3.18
C ALA A 215 -6.68 -6.34 4.21
N ASP A 216 -6.02 -5.47 4.99
CA ASP A 216 -6.62 -4.64 6.04
C ASP A 216 -7.38 -5.46 7.12
N LEU A 217 -6.93 -6.67 7.41
CA LEU A 217 -7.56 -7.59 8.36
C LEU A 217 -7.12 -7.26 9.79
N HIS A 218 -8.10 -6.97 10.64
CA HIS A 218 -7.89 -6.62 12.04
C HIS A 218 -8.60 -7.61 12.95
N VAL A 219 -7.83 -8.34 13.75
CA VAL A 219 -8.39 -9.31 14.71
C VAL A 219 -9.28 -8.60 15.72
N GLU A 220 -8.80 -7.50 16.28
CA GLU A 220 -9.56 -6.70 17.25
C GLU A 220 -10.48 -5.69 16.57
N HIS A 221 -11.64 -5.45 17.15
CA HIS A 221 -12.51 -4.34 16.78
C HIS A 221 -12.02 -3.04 17.46
N PRO A 222 -12.25 -1.87 16.84
CA PRO A 222 -11.87 -0.59 17.45
C PRO A 222 -12.47 -0.42 18.86
N PRO A 223 -11.78 0.23 19.81
CA PRO A 223 -12.25 0.34 21.20
C PRO A 223 -13.67 0.89 21.36
N LYS A 224 -14.05 1.88 20.56
CA LYS A 224 -15.41 2.45 20.53
C LYS A 224 -16.47 1.43 20.11
N VAL A 225 -16.12 0.50 19.24
CA VAL A 225 -17.01 -0.58 18.77
C VAL A 225 -17.17 -1.62 19.87
N VAL A 226 -16.08 -2.02 20.53
CA VAL A 226 -16.10 -2.95 21.66
C VAL A 226 -16.91 -2.38 22.83
N GLU A 227 -16.71 -1.11 23.16
CA GLU A 227 -17.47 -0.42 24.20
C GLU A 227 -18.97 -0.41 23.88
N HIS A 228 -19.35 0.00 22.67
CA HIS A 228 -20.76 -0.04 22.25
C HIS A 228 -21.33 -1.45 22.28
N ALA A 229 -20.58 -2.44 21.78
CA ALA A 229 -21.02 -3.82 21.75
C ALA A 229 -21.26 -4.40 23.14
N SER A 230 -20.51 -3.96 24.15
CA SER A 230 -20.72 -4.39 25.54
C SER A 230 -22.04 -3.92 26.15
N LEU A 231 -22.66 -2.88 25.56
CA LEU A 231 -23.95 -2.33 25.96
C LEU A 231 -25.12 -2.97 25.19
N CYS A 232 -24.84 -3.57 24.04
CA CYS A 232 -25.81 -4.31 23.24
C CYS A 232 -26.32 -5.53 24.02
N THR A 233 -27.64 -5.62 24.18
CA THR A 233 -28.30 -6.74 24.87
C THR A 233 -29.40 -7.31 23.99
N VAL A 234 -29.41 -8.64 23.82
CA VAL A 234 -30.49 -9.35 23.14
C VAL A 234 -31.80 -9.16 23.89
N THR A 235 -32.84 -8.76 23.17
CA THR A 235 -34.20 -8.64 23.70
C THR A 235 -35.07 -9.71 23.07
N THR A 236 -35.81 -10.44 23.91
CA THR A 236 -36.80 -11.44 23.47
C THR A 236 -38.18 -10.96 23.89
N SER A 237 -39.10 -10.92 22.93
CA SER A 237 -40.46 -10.37 23.11
C SER A 237 -41.54 -11.45 23.16
N HIS A 238 -41.21 -12.70 22.81
CA HIS A 238 -42.16 -13.78 22.64
C HIS A 238 -41.81 -15.00 23.50
N GLU A 239 -42.81 -15.84 23.77
CA GLU A 239 -42.58 -17.18 24.28
C GLU A 239 -41.71 -17.96 23.29
N ALA A 240 -40.71 -18.67 23.81
CA ALA A 240 -39.75 -19.37 22.96
C ALA A 240 -40.39 -20.62 22.35
N LEU A 241 -40.33 -20.74 21.04
CA LEU A 241 -40.70 -21.95 20.31
C LEU A 241 -39.52 -22.92 20.32
N PRO A 242 -39.74 -24.22 20.56
CA PRO A 242 -38.68 -25.20 20.38
C PRO A 242 -38.25 -25.22 18.92
N ALA A 243 -36.94 -25.16 18.68
CA ALA A 243 -36.36 -25.32 17.34
C ALA A 243 -35.44 -26.54 17.32
N ALA A 244 -35.53 -27.36 16.28
CA ALA A 244 -35.03 -28.74 16.35
C ALA A 244 -33.49 -28.79 16.33
N PHE A 245 -32.85 -28.31 15.27
CA PHE A 245 -31.39 -28.43 15.15
C PHE A 245 -30.74 -27.42 14.20
N SER A 246 -29.49 -27.03 14.51
CA SER A 246 -28.55 -26.46 13.52
C SER A 246 -27.64 -27.55 12.97
N ILE A 247 -27.08 -27.34 11.77
CA ILE A 247 -26.07 -28.21 11.14
C ILE A 247 -24.91 -27.34 10.69
N ASP A 248 -23.77 -27.47 11.34
CA ASP A 248 -22.60 -26.61 11.12
C ASP A 248 -21.30 -27.41 11.10
N ASP A 249 -20.19 -26.78 10.72
CA ASP A 249 -18.88 -27.33 11.05
C ASP A 249 -18.65 -27.32 12.58
N GLU A 250 -17.85 -28.27 13.07
CA GLU A 250 -17.56 -28.45 14.51
C GLU A 250 -16.96 -27.18 15.15
N ASP A 251 -16.13 -26.46 14.38
CA ASP A 251 -15.43 -25.24 14.81
C ASP A 251 -16.28 -23.97 14.70
N THR A 252 -17.53 -24.06 14.20
CA THR A 252 -18.40 -22.89 13.98
C THR A 252 -18.77 -22.22 15.30
N GLN A 253 -18.68 -20.89 15.34
CA GLN A 253 -19.04 -20.08 16.52
C GLN A 253 -20.24 -19.16 16.25
N GLU A 254 -20.37 -18.68 15.01
CA GLU A 254 -21.50 -17.89 14.52
C GLU A 254 -22.53 -18.86 13.92
N VAL A 255 -23.44 -19.38 14.75
CA VAL A 255 -24.52 -20.26 14.30
C VAL A 255 -25.69 -19.36 13.89
N ASP A 256 -25.89 -19.20 12.59
CA ASP A 256 -26.83 -18.23 12.04
C ASP A 256 -28.21 -18.83 11.76
N ASP A 257 -28.29 -20.13 11.49
CA ASP A 257 -29.52 -20.80 11.05
C ASP A 257 -29.85 -22.08 11.81
N VAL A 258 -31.15 -22.30 12.00
CA VAL A 258 -31.73 -23.48 12.65
C VAL A 258 -32.93 -23.95 11.84
N LEU A 259 -33.10 -25.27 11.75
CA LEU A 259 -34.19 -25.90 11.03
C LEU A 259 -35.14 -26.60 11.99
N THR A 260 -36.44 -26.50 11.70
CA THR A 260 -37.49 -27.31 12.33
C THR A 260 -38.41 -27.88 11.26
N VAL A 261 -38.74 -29.17 11.36
CA VAL A 261 -39.45 -29.90 10.32
C VAL A 261 -40.77 -30.42 10.86
N HIS A 262 -41.84 -30.23 10.09
CA HIS A 262 -43.18 -30.72 10.42
C HIS A 262 -43.81 -31.38 9.19
N GLN A 263 -44.68 -32.36 9.42
CA GLN A 263 -45.58 -32.87 8.39
C GLN A 263 -46.97 -32.29 8.62
N GLU A 264 -47.53 -31.61 7.62
CA GLU A 264 -48.82 -30.91 7.72
C GLU A 264 -49.62 -31.14 6.43
N ASP A 265 -50.80 -31.76 6.53
CA ASP A 265 -51.74 -31.94 5.41
C ASP A 265 -51.13 -32.57 4.14
N GLY A 266 -50.16 -33.50 4.31
CA GLY A 266 -49.45 -34.14 3.21
C GLY A 266 -48.32 -33.30 2.60
N LEU A 267 -48.01 -32.14 3.19
CA LEU A 267 -46.85 -31.31 2.84
C LEU A 267 -45.80 -31.39 3.95
N LEU A 268 -44.53 -31.22 3.56
CA LEU A 268 -43.43 -31.00 4.47
C LEU A 268 -43.32 -29.49 4.75
N ARG A 269 -43.60 -29.07 5.99
CA ARG A 269 -43.30 -27.70 6.44
C ARG A 269 -41.89 -27.65 7.03
N VAL A 270 -41.04 -26.80 6.47
CA VAL A 270 -39.70 -26.51 7.00
C VAL A 270 -39.68 -25.08 7.50
N ASP A 271 -39.48 -24.91 8.80
CA ASP A 271 -39.24 -23.62 9.43
C ASP A 271 -37.72 -23.38 9.44
N ILE A 272 -37.30 -22.35 8.70
CA ILE A 272 -35.91 -21.89 8.61
C ILE A 272 -35.77 -20.64 9.47
N ASP A 273 -35.15 -20.77 10.62
CA ASP A 273 -34.96 -19.68 11.58
C ASP A 273 -33.57 -19.07 11.42
N ILE A 274 -33.49 -17.80 11.03
CA ILE A 274 -32.23 -17.05 10.92
C ILE A 274 -32.09 -16.09 12.09
N ALA A 275 -30.92 -16.02 12.72
CA ALA A 275 -30.63 -15.10 13.82
C ALA A 275 -31.04 -13.64 13.52
N ASP A 276 -31.80 -13.02 14.44
CA ASP A 276 -32.27 -11.64 14.28
C ASP A 276 -31.49 -10.67 15.18
N LEU A 277 -30.55 -9.94 14.59
CA LEU A 277 -29.76 -8.90 15.27
C LEU A 277 -30.39 -7.52 15.22
N THR A 278 -31.52 -7.34 14.52
CA THR A 278 -32.10 -6.01 14.24
C THR A 278 -32.63 -5.30 15.50
N GLY A 279 -32.94 -6.06 16.56
CA GLY A 279 -33.30 -5.52 17.86
C GLY A 279 -32.10 -5.07 18.72
N MET A 280 -30.87 -5.41 18.31
CA MET A 280 -29.65 -5.17 19.08
C MET A 280 -28.70 -4.17 18.43
N ILE A 281 -28.68 -4.10 17.10
CA ILE A 281 -27.81 -3.22 16.33
C ILE A 281 -28.67 -2.25 15.51
N MET A 282 -28.59 -0.96 15.83
CA MET A 282 -29.30 0.08 15.10
C MET A 282 -28.45 0.66 13.97
N VAL A 283 -29.12 1.13 12.92
CA VAL A 283 -28.45 1.79 11.79
C VAL A 283 -27.73 3.06 12.29
N GLY A 284 -26.43 3.16 11.99
CA GLY A 284 -25.57 4.26 12.41
C GLY A 284 -24.82 4.02 13.73
N ASP A 285 -25.08 2.91 14.42
CA ASP A 285 -24.32 2.53 15.61
C ASP A 285 -22.85 2.26 15.28
N PRO A 286 -21.93 2.43 16.24
CA PRO A 286 -20.52 2.05 16.06
C PRO A 286 -20.33 0.63 15.53
N VAL A 287 -21.16 -0.32 16.00
CA VAL A 287 -21.13 -1.72 15.52
C VAL A 287 -21.64 -1.84 14.08
N ASP A 288 -22.73 -1.17 13.70
CA ASP A 288 -23.25 -1.15 12.33
C ASP A 288 -22.22 -0.58 11.34
N LEU A 289 -21.60 0.55 11.68
CA LEU A 289 -20.59 1.18 10.83
C LEU A 289 -19.35 0.30 10.64
N GLU A 290 -18.88 -0.37 11.69
CA GLU A 290 -17.74 -1.30 11.60
C GLU A 290 -18.11 -2.58 10.85
N ALA A 291 -19.30 -3.14 11.07
CA ALA A 291 -19.79 -4.30 10.33
C ALA A 291 -19.87 -4.00 8.82
N ARG A 292 -20.34 -2.81 8.43
CA ARG A 292 -20.33 -2.34 7.03
C ARG A 292 -18.91 -2.19 6.47
N ARG A 293 -17.96 -1.70 7.29
CA ARG A 293 -16.56 -1.57 6.90
C ARG A 293 -15.91 -2.93 6.64
N ARG A 294 -16.16 -3.91 7.52
CA ARG A 294 -15.63 -5.27 7.41
C ARG A 294 -16.36 -6.09 6.33
N ALA A 295 -17.65 -5.85 6.15
CA ALA A 295 -18.58 -6.45 5.19
C ALA A 295 -18.82 -7.98 5.32
N LYS A 296 -17.88 -8.74 5.87
CA LYS A 296 -17.94 -10.20 6.05
C LYS A 296 -16.99 -10.67 7.15
N THR A 297 -17.24 -11.86 7.68
CA THR A 297 -16.23 -12.60 8.45
C THR A 297 -15.24 -13.24 7.47
N VAL A 298 -13.94 -13.19 7.78
CA VAL A 298 -12.89 -13.89 6.99
C VAL A 298 -12.36 -15.05 7.82
N TYR A 299 -12.58 -16.27 7.32
CA TYR A 299 -12.10 -17.51 7.94
C TYR A 299 -10.75 -17.89 7.32
N LEU A 300 -9.68 -17.89 8.12
CA LEU A 300 -8.36 -18.41 7.74
C LEU A 300 -8.02 -19.64 8.58
N PRO A 301 -7.17 -20.55 8.09
CA PRO A 301 -6.78 -21.76 8.85
C PRO A 301 -6.19 -21.50 10.24
N THR A 302 -5.64 -20.30 10.46
CA THR A 302 -4.98 -19.92 11.71
C THR A 302 -5.88 -19.10 12.64
N ARG A 303 -6.85 -18.34 12.11
CA ARG A 303 -7.80 -17.53 12.88
C ARG A 303 -8.94 -16.99 12.03
N ASN A 304 -9.98 -16.52 12.72
CA ASN A 304 -11.11 -15.84 12.11
C ASN A 304 -11.04 -14.32 12.35
N TYR A 305 -11.46 -13.55 11.36
CA TYR A 305 -11.63 -12.11 11.43
C TYR A 305 -13.11 -11.78 11.40
N TYR A 306 -13.71 -11.70 12.58
CA TYR A 306 -15.16 -11.55 12.71
C TYR A 306 -15.67 -10.20 12.21
N MET A 307 -16.78 -10.24 11.49
CA MET A 307 -17.53 -9.04 11.08
C MET A 307 -18.05 -8.30 12.30
N LEU A 308 -18.64 -9.04 13.24
CA LEU A 308 -19.21 -8.50 14.48
C LEU A 308 -18.27 -8.79 15.66
N PRO A 309 -18.31 -7.98 16.73
CA PRO A 309 -17.65 -8.31 17.98
C PRO A 309 -18.13 -9.66 18.52
N GLY A 310 -17.25 -10.45 19.13
CA GLY A 310 -17.56 -11.83 19.54
C GLY A 310 -18.73 -11.96 20.52
N ASN A 311 -18.95 -10.97 21.40
CA ASN A 311 -20.10 -10.96 22.30
C ASN A 311 -21.45 -10.71 21.60
N ILE A 312 -21.41 -10.24 20.35
CA ILE A 312 -22.57 -10.09 19.49
C ILE A 312 -22.66 -11.29 18.55
N GLY A 313 -21.67 -11.51 17.67
CA GLY A 313 -21.74 -12.56 16.65
C GLY A 313 -21.71 -13.98 17.23
N CYS A 314 -20.75 -14.27 18.11
CA CYS A 314 -20.50 -15.63 18.62
C CYS A 314 -21.31 -15.99 19.88
N ASP A 315 -22.10 -15.05 20.44
CA ASP A 315 -22.86 -15.27 21.68
C ASP A 315 -24.32 -14.84 21.54
N GLN A 316 -24.60 -13.54 21.62
CA GLN A 316 -25.98 -13.03 21.66
C GLN A 316 -26.74 -13.23 20.36
N GLY A 317 -26.02 -13.21 19.24
CA GLY A 317 -26.51 -13.45 17.90
C GLY A 317 -26.46 -14.91 17.46
N SER A 318 -25.61 -15.71 18.10
CA SER A 318 -25.48 -17.13 17.77
C SER A 318 -26.65 -17.91 18.36
N LEU A 319 -27.25 -18.79 17.54
CA LEU A 319 -28.37 -19.66 17.91
C LEU A 319 -27.88 -20.86 18.77
N LEU A 320 -27.36 -20.55 19.95
CA LEU A 320 -26.78 -21.52 20.87
C LEU A 320 -27.84 -22.45 21.49
N VAL A 321 -27.46 -23.72 21.70
CA VAL A 321 -28.31 -24.74 22.32
C VAL A 321 -28.77 -24.32 23.71
N GLY A 322 -30.08 -24.47 23.97
CA GLY A 322 -30.71 -24.14 25.24
C GLY A 322 -30.81 -22.64 25.55
N GLN A 323 -30.44 -21.78 24.60
CA GLN A 323 -30.52 -20.33 24.74
C GLN A 323 -31.70 -19.77 23.95
N ARG A 324 -32.41 -18.82 24.55
CA ARG A 324 -33.50 -18.10 23.86
C ARG A 324 -32.92 -17.02 22.96
N ARG A 325 -33.30 -17.05 21.69
CA ARG A 325 -32.80 -16.12 20.67
C ARG A 325 -33.92 -15.62 19.77
N PRO A 326 -33.93 -14.32 19.42
CA PRO A 326 -34.82 -13.81 18.39
C PRO A 326 -34.36 -14.33 17.01
N ALA A 327 -35.32 -14.69 16.16
CA ALA A 327 -35.05 -15.16 14.82
C ALA A 327 -36.11 -14.66 13.82
N LEU A 328 -35.69 -14.51 12.58
CA LEU A 328 -36.55 -14.34 11.42
C LEU A 328 -36.83 -15.72 10.83
N ARG A 329 -38.03 -16.23 11.09
CA ARG A 329 -38.53 -17.50 10.56
C ARG A 329 -39.01 -17.33 9.14
N THR A 330 -38.57 -18.21 8.24
CA THR A 330 -39.22 -18.48 6.96
C THR A 330 -39.76 -19.90 6.98
N SER A 331 -41.08 -20.04 7.04
CA SER A 331 -41.77 -21.32 6.92
C SER A 331 -42.05 -21.61 5.45
N VAL A 332 -41.69 -22.81 4.97
CA VAL A 332 -41.86 -23.24 3.57
C VAL A 332 -42.61 -24.56 3.55
N TRP A 333 -43.66 -24.66 2.74
CA TRP A 333 -44.40 -25.92 2.53
C TRP A 333 -44.01 -26.54 1.19
N ILE A 334 -43.56 -27.79 1.24
CA ILE A 334 -42.98 -28.52 0.12
C ILE A 334 -43.81 -29.79 -0.12
N ASP A 335 -44.19 -30.06 -1.37
CA ASP A 335 -44.86 -31.32 -1.72
C ASP A 335 -43.87 -32.49 -1.89
N GLU A 336 -44.39 -33.70 -2.13
CA GLU A 336 -43.56 -34.91 -2.29
C GLU A 336 -42.62 -34.82 -3.51
N GLU A 337 -42.96 -34.03 -4.52
CA GLU A 337 -42.13 -33.80 -5.71
C GLU A 337 -41.05 -32.71 -5.51
N GLY A 338 -41.05 -32.02 -4.36
CA GLY A 338 -40.10 -30.96 -4.06
C GLY A 338 -40.51 -29.57 -4.58
N HIS A 339 -41.77 -29.35 -4.94
CA HIS A 339 -42.28 -28.02 -5.26
C HIS A 339 -42.66 -27.25 -4.00
N VAL A 340 -42.25 -26.00 -3.95
CA VAL A 340 -42.68 -25.05 -2.92
C VAL A 340 -44.10 -24.60 -3.21
N GLN A 341 -45.03 -24.96 -2.34
CA GLN A 341 -46.46 -24.65 -2.45
C GLN A 341 -46.82 -23.32 -1.79
N ASN A 342 -46.16 -22.98 -0.68
CA ASN A 342 -46.39 -21.76 0.07
C ASN A 342 -45.15 -21.35 0.88
N TYR A 343 -45.10 -20.09 1.30
CA TYR A 343 -44.13 -19.61 2.27
C TYR A 343 -44.70 -18.48 3.15
N GLU A 344 -44.16 -18.34 4.35
CA GLU A 344 -44.53 -17.31 5.32
C GLU A 344 -43.30 -16.80 6.07
N HIS A 345 -43.30 -15.51 6.45
CA HIS A 345 -42.22 -14.91 7.25
C HIS A 345 -42.77 -14.40 8.59
N LYS A 346 -42.06 -14.68 9.69
CA LYS A 346 -42.41 -14.21 11.04
C LYS A 346 -41.17 -13.87 11.86
N GLN A 347 -41.29 -12.87 12.73
CA GLN A 347 -40.37 -12.71 13.86
C GLN A 347 -40.81 -13.65 14.97
N VAL A 348 -39.87 -14.43 15.49
CA VAL A 348 -40.10 -15.42 16.55
C VAL A 348 -38.99 -15.33 17.60
N THR A 349 -39.23 -15.92 18.77
CA THR A 349 -38.17 -16.29 19.71
C THR A 349 -38.08 -17.81 19.70
N ILE A 350 -36.88 -18.35 19.57
CA ILE A 350 -36.63 -19.80 19.54
C ILE A 350 -35.69 -20.23 20.66
N GLU A 351 -35.71 -21.52 20.97
CA GLU A 351 -34.75 -22.20 21.83
C GLU A 351 -34.27 -23.47 21.12
N VAL A 352 -32.98 -23.53 20.79
CA VAL A 352 -32.39 -24.60 19.97
C VAL A 352 -32.19 -25.85 20.82
N GLN A 353 -32.65 -27.00 20.34
CA GLN A 353 -32.59 -28.28 21.07
C GLN A 353 -31.29 -29.05 20.81
N ARG A 354 -30.81 -29.06 19.56
CA ARG A 354 -29.60 -29.79 19.17
C ARG A 354 -28.70 -28.94 18.26
N ARG A 355 -27.40 -29.15 18.38
CA ARG A 355 -26.40 -28.72 17.40
C ARG A 355 -25.76 -29.97 16.81
N LEU A 356 -25.73 -30.07 15.49
CA LEU A 356 -25.18 -31.21 14.78
C LEU A 356 -23.97 -30.76 13.95
N SER A 357 -22.95 -31.62 13.86
CA SER A 357 -21.98 -31.51 12.76
C SER A 357 -22.51 -32.19 11.50
N TYR A 358 -21.97 -31.83 10.33
CA TYR A 358 -22.29 -32.55 9.08
C TYR A 358 -22.08 -34.07 9.22
N THR A 359 -20.98 -34.49 9.85
CA THR A 359 -20.69 -35.91 10.12
C THR A 359 -21.78 -36.56 10.99
N MET A 360 -22.28 -35.85 12.01
CA MET A 360 -23.36 -36.34 12.85
C MET A 360 -24.68 -36.43 12.07
N ALA A 361 -24.99 -35.41 11.26
CA ALA A 361 -26.19 -35.40 10.43
C ALA A 361 -26.17 -36.56 9.42
N ASP A 362 -25.06 -36.79 8.74
CA ASP A 362 -24.87 -37.93 7.82
C ASP A 362 -25.06 -39.27 8.53
N HIS A 363 -24.51 -39.42 9.73
CA HIS A 363 -24.69 -40.63 10.53
C HIS A 363 -26.16 -40.85 10.90
N LEU A 364 -26.89 -39.81 11.33
CA LEU A 364 -28.31 -39.90 11.71
C LEU A 364 -29.21 -40.16 10.48
N ILE A 365 -28.85 -39.63 9.32
CA ILE A 365 -29.56 -39.93 8.06
C ILE A 365 -29.40 -41.41 7.68
N ALA A 366 -28.19 -41.96 7.86
CA ALA A 366 -27.86 -43.33 7.50
C ALA A 366 -28.23 -44.39 8.55
N SER A 367 -28.53 -43.98 9.79
CA SER A 367 -28.87 -44.90 10.87
C SER A 367 -30.35 -45.32 10.85
N ASP A 368 -30.63 -46.46 11.49
CA ASP A 368 -32.00 -46.95 11.75
C ASP A 368 -32.60 -46.30 13.02
N GLU A 369 -32.05 -45.17 13.49
CA GLU A 369 -32.60 -44.45 14.65
C GLU A 369 -33.91 -43.76 14.28
N GLU A 370 -34.91 -43.88 15.16
CA GLU A 370 -36.28 -43.37 14.96
C GLU A 370 -36.61 -42.18 15.87
N ASP A 371 -35.60 -41.46 16.37
CA ASP A 371 -35.84 -40.22 17.09
C ASP A 371 -36.26 -39.09 16.14
N GLU A 372 -36.91 -38.07 16.70
CA GLU A 372 -37.49 -36.95 15.94
C GLU A 372 -36.45 -36.24 15.04
N THR A 373 -35.19 -36.12 15.50
CA THR A 373 -34.12 -35.49 14.70
C THR A 373 -33.78 -36.34 13.48
N SER A 374 -33.59 -37.64 13.66
CA SER A 374 -33.24 -38.56 12.56
C SER A 374 -34.35 -38.62 11.51
N GLN A 375 -35.62 -38.67 11.93
CA GLN A 375 -36.75 -38.61 11.02
C GLN A 375 -36.82 -37.28 10.25
N ALA A 376 -36.64 -36.15 10.95
CA ALA A 376 -36.61 -34.82 10.33
C ALA A 376 -35.49 -34.69 9.28
N LEU A 377 -34.27 -35.16 9.59
CA LEU A 377 -33.14 -35.15 8.65
C LEU A 377 -33.41 -36.01 7.41
N ARG A 378 -34.02 -37.20 7.56
CA ARG A 378 -34.38 -38.06 6.42
C ARG A 378 -35.45 -37.41 5.53
N LEU A 379 -36.43 -36.73 6.12
CA LEU A 379 -37.44 -35.99 5.35
C LEU A 379 -36.81 -34.80 4.59
N LEU A 380 -35.90 -34.07 5.22
CA LEU A 380 -35.15 -33.00 4.56
C LEU A 380 -34.32 -33.55 3.39
N ALA A 381 -33.60 -34.65 3.60
CA ALA A 381 -32.80 -35.29 2.55
C ALA A 381 -33.64 -35.75 1.35
N GLN A 382 -34.87 -36.23 1.58
CA GLN A 382 -35.80 -36.56 0.49
C GLN A 382 -36.28 -35.31 -0.25
N ALA A 383 -36.62 -34.24 0.47
CA ALA A 383 -37.09 -32.99 -0.13
C ALA A 383 -35.98 -32.28 -0.93
N THR A 384 -34.71 -32.38 -0.51
CA THR A 384 -33.59 -31.74 -1.22
C THR A 384 -33.34 -32.34 -2.60
N ASP A 385 -33.62 -33.62 -2.82
CA ASP A 385 -33.50 -34.27 -4.14
C ASP A 385 -34.46 -33.62 -5.16
N GLY A 386 -35.74 -33.47 -4.80
CA GLY A 386 -36.74 -32.80 -5.62
C GLY A 386 -36.40 -31.33 -5.87
N LEU A 387 -36.02 -30.60 -4.81
CA LEU A 387 -35.57 -29.21 -4.92
C LEU A 387 -34.35 -29.06 -5.85
N ALA A 388 -33.39 -29.98 -5.78
CA ALA A 388 -32.20 -29.95 -6.63
C ALA A 388 -32.55 -30.27 -8.09
N ALA A 389 -33.41 -31.25 -8.35
CA ALA A 389 -33.93 -31.55 -9.69
C ALA A 389 -34.60 -30.32 -10.29
N HIS A 390 -35.48 -29.66 -9.53
CA HIS A 390 -36.20 -28.49 -9.99
C HIS A 390 -35.28 -27.29 -10.26
N ARG A 391 -34.21 -27.11 -9.46
CA ARG A 391 -33.16 -26.10 -9.76
C ARG A 391 -32.46 -26.40 -11.08
N ARG A 392 -32.12 -27.67 -11.36
CA ARG A 392 -31.48 -28.08 -12.64
C ARG A 392 -32.39 -27.82 -13.83
N GLU A 393 -33.67 -28.14 -13.73
CA GLU A 393 -34.66 -27.86 -14.78
C GLU A 393 -34.78 -26.36 -15.08
N ARG A 394 -34.63 -25.51 -14.06
CA ARG A 394 -34.59 -24.05 -14.20
C ARG A 394 -33.23 -23.50 -14.67
N GLY A 395 -32.27 -24.37 -15.01
CA GLY A 395 -30.98 -24.00 -15.59
C GLY A 395 -29.86 -23.77 -14.57
N ALA A 396 -30.01 -24.19 -13.32
CA ALA A 396 -28.93 -24.12 -12.34
C ALA A 396 -27.75 -25.01 -12.74
N LEU A 397 -26.53 -24.46 -12.67
CA LEU A 397 -25.29 -25.18 -12.91
C LEU A 397 -24.66 -25.57 -11.56
N PHE A 398 -24.43 -26.86 -11.36
CA PHE A 398 -23.74 -27.39 -10.19
C PHE A 398 -22.27 -27.64 -10.56
N ILE A 399 -21.37 -26.90 -9.93
CA ILE A 399 -19.93 -26.96 -10.21
C ILE A 399 -19.23 -27.62 -9.02
N HIS A 400 -18.92 -28.91 -9.17
CA HIS A 400 -18.23 -29.70 -8.16
C HIS A 400 -16.72 -29.41 -8.25
N ARG A 401 -16.21 -28.57 -7.34
CA ARG A 401 -14.78 -28.26 -7.25
C ARG A 401 -14.10 -29.16 -6.23
N ARG A 402 -12.81 -29.42 -6.44
CA ARG A 402 -11.98 -30.06 -5.42
C ARG A 402 -11.56 -28.99 -4.43
N GLU A 403 -12.00 -29.15 -3.19
CA GLU A 403 -11.66 -28.25 -2.10
C GLU A 403 -10.78 -28.94 -1.07
N TRP A 404 -10.00 -28.13 -0.36
CA TRP A 404 -9.06 -28.59 0.65
C TRP A 404 -9.35 -27.83 1.94
N ARG A 405 -9.56 -28.57 3.02
CA ARG A 405 -9.62 -28.04 4.37
C ARG A 405 -8.20 -28.07 4.95
N LEU A 406 -7.72 -26.90 5.36
CA LEU A 406 -6.47 -26.75 6.07
C LEU A 406 -6.80 -26.41 7.52
N SER A 407 -6.20 -27.14 8.46
CA SER A 407 -6.34 -26.86 9.89
C SER A 407 -4.94 -26.74 10.51
N VAL A 408 -4.80 -25.81 11.45
CA VAL A 408 -3.55 -25.56 12.17
C VAL A 408 -3.79 -25.79 13.66
N CYS A 409 -3.08 -26.74 14.25
CA CYS A 409 -3.15 -26.95 15.70
C CYS A 409 -2.55 -25.76 16.43
N ALA A 410 -3.34 -25.08 17.26
CA ALA A 410 -2.88 -23.89 17.99
C ALA A 410 -1.73 -24.17 18.97
N GLU A 411 -1.66 -25.39 19.52
CA GLU A 411 -0.67 -25.79 20.52
C GLU A 411 0.66 -26.23 19.91
N THR A 412 0.60 -27.04 18.84
CA THR A 412 1.80 -27.66 18.23
C THR A 412 2.26 -26.95 16.96
N GLY A 413 1.40 -26.13 16.34
CA GLY A 413 1.61 -25.56 15.01
C GLY A 413 1.53 -26.59 13.87
N GLU A 414 1.12 -27.83 14.16
CA GLU A 414 0.99 -28.88 13.15
C GLU A 414 -0.11 -28.53 12.15
N ILE A 415 0.21 -28.65 10.86
CA ILE A 415 -0.71 -28.36 9.76
C ILE A 415 -1.27 -29.68 9.25
N SER A 416 -2.60 -29.83 9.30
CA SER A 416 -3.30 -30.91 8.63
C SER A 416 -4.00 -30.40 7.37
N VAL A 417 -3.99 -31.24 6.33
CA VAL A 417 -4.60 -30.93 5.03
C VAL A 417 -5.48 -32.10 4.63
N HIS A 418 -6.77 -31.83 4.48
CA HIS A 418 -7.78 -32.83 4.14
C HIS A 418 -8.50 -32.40 2.86
N GLN A 419 -8.55 -33.28 1.86
CA GLN A 419 -9.37 -33.02 0.67
C GLN A 419 -10.83 -33.30 1.02
N LEU A 420 -11.72 -32.34 0.76
CA LEU A 420 -13.16 -32.52 0.96
C LEU A 420 -13.75 -33.39 -0.17
N PRO A 421 -14.77 -34.23 0.13
CA PRO A 421 -15.57 -34.90 -0.88
C PRO A 421 -16.13 -33.88 -1.88
N THR A 422 -16.22 -34.23 -3.16
CA THR A 422 -16.62 -33.28 -4.22
C THR A 422 -18.11 -32.94 -4.20
N ASP A 423 -18.87 -33.71 -3.43
CA ASP A 423 -20.31 -33.55 -3.18
C ASP A 423 -20.61 -33.21 -1.71
N SER A 424 -19.58 -32.86 -0.93
CA SER A 424 -19.77 -32.23 0.38
C SER A 424 -20.42 -30.85 0.18
N PRO A 425 -21.33 -30.42 1.09
CA PRO A 425 -21.80 -29.04 1.14
C PRO A 425 -20.67 -28.01 1.11
#